data_AF-A0AAV8QRX9-F1
#
_entry.id   AF-A0AAV8QRX9-F1
#
_cell.length_a   1.000
_cell.length_b   1.000
_cell.length_c   1.000
_cell.angle_alpha   90.00
_cell.angle_beta   90.00
_cell.angle_gamma   90.00
#
_symmetry.space_group_name_H-M   'P 1'
#
loop_
_entity.id
_entity.type
_entity.pdbx_description
1 polymer ?
#
loop_
_entity_poly.entity_id
_entity_poly.type
_entity_poly.pdbx_seq_one_letter_code
_entity_poly.pdbx_strand_id
1 'polypeptide(L)' 'MFSEGSCTKDLSILGIDLAKVAIIDNSPQVFHLHVNNGIPIESWFDDPSDHALVQILPFLETLVGAEDVRPIIAQEFGK' A
#
# COMPACT_ATOMS: atom_id res chain seq x y z
N MET A 1 20.84 -10.51 -7.23
CA MET A 1 21.65 -10.02 -6.11
C MET A 1 20.74 -9.18 -5.25
N PHE A 2 20.37 -9.68 -4.06
CA PHE A 2 19.65 -8.88 -3.08
C PHE A 2 20.68 -7.94 -2.46
N SER A 3 20.48 -6.63 -2.62
CA SER A 3 21.26 -5.63 -1.89
C SER A 3 20.99 -5.83 -0.41
N GLU A 4 22.05 -5.96 0.38
CA GLU A 4 21.96 -5.87 1.83
C GLU A 4 21.28 -4.54 2.19
N GLY A 5 20.04 -4.59 2.70
CA GLY A 5 19.30 -3.38 3.12
C GLY A 5 17.84 -3.28 2.68
N SER A 6 17.33 -4.12 1.77
CA SER A 6 15.91 -4.11 1.40
C SER A 6 15.06 -4.88 2.44
N CYS A 7 14.45 -4.16 3.39
CA CYS A 7 13.47 -4.77 4.30
C CYS A 7 12.15 -5.02 3.55
N THR A 8 11.89 -6.27 3.19
CA THR A 8 10.61 -6.67 2.59
C THR A 8 9.58 -6.93 3.70
N LYS A 9 8.41 -6.31 3.57
CA LYS A 9 7.21 -6.54 4.38
C LYS A 9 6.37 -7.61 3.70
N ASP A 10 6.67 -8.86 4.00
CA ASP A 10 5.87 -9.99 3.53
C ASP A 10 4.53 -10.05 4.28
N LEU A 11 3.45 -9.68 3.59
CA LEU A 11 2.10 -9.66 4.15
C LEU A 11 1.54 -11.07 4.41
N SER A 12 2.10 -12.11 3.80
CA SER A 12 1.65 -13.50 4.02
C SER A 12 1.81 -13.94 5.47
N ILE A 13 2.75 -13.32 6.20
CA ILE A 13 3.01 -13.56 7.63
C ILE A 13 1.82 -13.18 8.51
N LEU A 14 0.94 -12.28 8.05
CA LEU A 14 -0.24 -11.86 8.81
C LEU A 14 -1.25 -13.01 9.03
N GLY A 15 -1.20 -14.06 8.21
CA GLY A 15 -2.11 -15.21 8.34
C GLY A 15 -3.58 -14.89 8.08
N ILE A 16 -3.88 -13.74 7.46
CA ILE A 16 -5.21 -13.30 7.06
C ILE A 16 -5.32 -13.29 5.54
N ASP A 17 -6.55 -13.40 5.03
CA ASP A 17 -6.80 -13.34 3.59
C ASP A 17 -6.35 -11.99 3.02
N LEU A 18 -5.38 -12.02 2.10
CA LEU A 18 -4.85 -10.82 1.45
C LEU A 18 -5.88 -10.10 0.59
N ALA A 19 -7.02 -10.72 0.27
CA ALA A 19 -8.16 -10.02 -0.31
C ALA A 19 -8.74 -8.92 0.61
N LYS A 20 -8.40 -8.95 1.92
CA LYS A 20 -8.85 -7.99 2.94
C LYS A 20 -7.72 -7.11 3.50
N VAL A 21 -6.55 -7.09 2.87
CA VAL A 21 -5.37 -6.39 3.37
C VAL A 21 -4.93 -5.31 2.40
N ALA A 22 -4.68 -4.10 2.90
CA ALA A 22 -3.94 -3.07 2.19
C ALA A 22 -2.75 -2.63 3.05
N ILE A 23 -1.63 -2.29 2.40
CA ILE A 23 -0.48 -1.64 3.03
C ILE A 23 -0.28 -0.27 2.40
N ILE A 24 -0.13 0.76 3.22
CA ILE A 24 0.20 2.11 2.80
C ILE A 24 1.65 2.36 3.22
N ASP A 25 2.53 2.67 2.27
CA ASP A 25 3.95 2.86 2.56
C ASP A 25 4.60 3.85 1.61
N ASN A 26 5.56 4.63 2.12
CA ASN A 26 6.31 5.60 1.34
C ASN A 26 7.52 5.01 0.60
N SER A 27 7.74 3.70 0.75
CA SER A 27 8.81 2.94 0.12
C SER A 27 8.24 1.74 -0.65
N PRO A 28 7.77 1.91 -1.90
CA PRO A 28 7.08 0.85 -2.64
C PRO A 28 7.84 -0.48 -2.76
N GLN A 29 9.17 -0.42 -2.72
CA GLN A 29 10.04 -1.58 -2.70
C GLN A 29 9.78 -2.53 -1.51
N VAL A 30 9.28 -2.04 -0.36
CA VAL A 30 9.09 -2.90 0.82
C VAL A 30 7.92 -3.86 0.65
N PHE A 31 6.93 -3.53 -0.17
CA PHE A 31 5.78 -4.39 -0.44
C PHE A 31 5.84 -5.06 -1.83
N HIS A 32 7.03 -5.18 -2.43
CA HIS A 32 7.20 -5.71 -3.79
C HIS A 32 6.66 -7.15 -4.00
N LEU A 33 6.50 -7.94 -2.94
CA LEU A 33 5.90 -9.28 -3.02
C LEU A 33 4.37 -9.23 -3.18
N HIS A 34 3.75 -8.12 -2.79
CA HIS A 34 2.31 -7.93 -2.70
C HIS A 34 1.92 -6.58 -3.30
N VAL A 35 2.42 -6.27 -4.51
CA VAL A 35 2.23 -4.96 -5.18
C VAL A 35 0.76 -4.57 -5.31
N ASN A 36 -0.12 -5.55 -5.53
CA ASN A 36 -1.57 -5.32 -5.65
C ASN A 36 -2.25 -5.07 -4.28
N ASN A 37 -1.53 -5.19 -3.17
CA ASN A 37 -2.00 -4.79 -1.85
C ASN A 37 -1.40 -3.43 -1.43
N GLY A 38 -0.48 -2.87 -2.22
CA GLY A 38 0.30 -1.69 -1.87
C GLY A 38 -0.30 -0.39 -2.40
N ILE A 39 -0.41 0.59 -1.51
CA ILE A 39 -0.80 1.97 -1.82
C ILE A 39 0.42 2.85 -1.52
N PRO A 40 1.11 3.37 -2.53
CA PRO A 40 2.22 4.29 -2.31
C PRO A 40 1.71 5.60 -1.69
N ILE A 41 2.47 6.17 -0.76
CA ILE A 41 2.21 7.50 -0.21
C ILE A 41 3.50 8.32 -0.22
N GLU A 42 3.38 9.65 -0.31
CA GLU A 42 4.55 10.52 -0.25
C GLU A 42 5.20 10.49 1.13
N SER A 43 6.52 10.72 1.16
CA SER A 43 7.25 10.87 2.42
C SER A 43 6.96 12.23 3.04
N TRP A 44 6.68 12.26 4.33
CA TRP A 44 6.43 13.49 5.06
C TRP A 44 7.71 14.05 5.68
N PHE A 45 7.93 15.36 5.53
CA PHE A 45 9.14 16.06 6.00
C PHE A 45 8.79 17.40 6.69
N ASP A 46 7.95 17.36 7.71
CA ASP A 46 7.55 18.53 8.52
C ASP A 46 6.81 19.65 7.76
N ASP A 47 6.27 19.39 6.55
CA ASP A 47 5.45 20.37 5.82
C ASP A 47 4.05 20.47 6.43
N PRO A 48 3.65 21.62 6.99
CA PRO A 48 2.30 21.82 7.52
C PRO A 48 1.21 21.87 6.44
N SER A 49 1.59 22.00 5.17
CA SER A 49 0.69 21.98 4.00
C SER A 49 0.50 20.56 3.45
N ASP A 50 1.20 19.57 3.99
CA ASP A 50 1.03 18.18 3.57
C ASP A 50 -0.40 17.70 3.92
N HIS A 51 -1.05 17.15 2.90
CA HIS A 51 -2.39 16.60 3.01
C HIS A 51 -2.47 15.18 2.44
N ALA A 52 -1.35 14.47 2.29
CA ALA A 52 -1.30 13.17 1.63
C ALA A 52 -2.24 12.13 2.29
N LEU A 53 -2.27 12.12 3.63
CA LEU A 53 -3.18 11.25 4.40
C LEU A 53 -4.66 11.63 4.26
N VAL A 54 -4.98 12.88 3.96
CA VAL A 54 -6.38 13.29 3.71
C VAL A 54 -6.77 12.96 2.27
N GLN A 55 -5.85 13.17 1.33
CA GLN A 55 -6.04 12.90 -0.10
C GLN A 55 -6.26 11.42 -0.42
N ILE A 56 -5.76 10.50 0.43
CA ILE A 56 -5.96 9.06 0.25
C ILE A 56 -7.35 8.58 0.70
N LEU A 57 -8.07 9.35 1.54
CA LEU A 57 -9.36 8.93 2.11
C LEU A 57 -10.40 8.55 1.04
N PRO A 58 -10.63 9.36 -0.03
CA PRO A 58 -11.60 9.01 -1.06
C PRO A 58 -11.27 7.67 -1.74
N PHE A 59 -9.98 7.35 -1.91
CA PHE A 59 -9.58 6.05 -2.43
C PHE A 59 -9.86 4.92 -1.43
N LEU A 60 -9.51 5.10 -0.15
CA LEU A 60 -9.79 4.09 0.89
C LEU A 60 -11.28 3.79 1.03
N GLU A 61 -12.14 4.78 0.83
CA GLU A 61 -13.60 4.61 0.79
C GLU A 61 -14.04 3.65 -0.32
N THR A 62 -13.34 3.60 -1.46
CA THR A 62 -13.63 2.64 -2.55
C THR A 62 -13.36 1.18 -2.17
N LEU A 63 -12.51 0.95 -1.17
CA LEU A 63 -12.18 -0.40 -0.68
C LEU A 63 -13.22 -0.93 0.29
N VAL A 64 -14.09 -0.07 0.83
CA VAL A 64 -15.11 -0.44 1.81
C VAL A 64 -16.08 -1.45 1.20
N GLY A 65 -16.19 -2.62 1.83
CA GLY A 65 -17.10 -3.68 1.39
C GLY A 65 -16.61 -4.48 0.18
N ALA A 66 -15.42 -4.19 -0.35
CA ALA A 66 -14.84 -4.96 -1.45
C ALA A 66 -14.67 -6.44 -1.05
N GLU A 67 -15.03 -7.35 -1.96
CA GLU A 67 -14.75 -8.78 -1.77
C GLU A 67 -13.24 -9.05 -1.82
N ASP A 68 -12.54 -8.38 -2.73
CA ASP A 68 -11.08 -8.40 -2.86
C ASP A 68 -10.59 -6.98 -3.17
N VAL A 69 -9.70 -6.44 -2.34
CA VAL A 69 -9.13 -5.10 -2.52
C VAL A 69 -8.09 -5.05 -3.64
N ARG A 70 -7.49 -6.19 -4.01
CA ARG A 70 -6.31 -6.24 -4.89
C ARG A 70 -6.60 -5.76 -6.32
N PRO A 71 -7.72 -6.10 -6.97
CA PRO A 71 -8.04 -5.56 -8.30
C PRO A 71 -8.25 -4.04 -8.28
N ILE A 72 -8.81 -3.50 -7.20
CA ILE A 72 -9.09 -2.07 -7.06
C ILE A 72 -7.79 -1.29 -6.86
N ILE A 73 -6.92 -1.77 -5.96
CA ILE A 73 -5.58 -1.21 -5.74
C ILE A 73 -4.72 -1.33 -6.99
N ALA A 74 -4.74 -2.48 -7.67
CA ALA A 74 -3.98 -2.66 -8.91
C ALA A 74 -4.48 -1.75 -10.05
N GLN A 75 -5.77 -1.46 -10.12
CA GLN A 75 -6.31 -0.53 -11.10
C GLN A 75 -5.81 0.90 -10.88
N GLU A 76 -5.68 1.34 -9.64
CA GLU A 76 -5.24 2.69 -9.29
C GLU A 76 -3.71 2.84 -9.29
N PHE A 77 -3.00 1.85 -8.74
CA PHE A 77 -1.56 1.94 -8.43
C PHE A 77 -0.70 0.87 -9.13
N GLY A 78 -1.30 -0.09 -9.83
CA GLY A 78 -0.58 -1.13 -10.56
C GLY A 78 0.15 -0.54 -11.77
N LYS A 79 1.48 -0.47 -11.67
CA LYS A 79 2.40 -0.22 -12.78
C LYS A 79 3.43 -1.32 -12.87
#